data_AF-A0A412DDD0-F1
#
_entry.id   AF-A0A412DDD0-F1
#
_cell.length_a   1.000
_cell.length_b   1.000
_cell.length_c   1.000
_cell.angle_alpha   90.00
_cell.angle_beta   90.00
_cell.angle_gamma   90.00
#
_symmetry.space_group_name_H-M   'P 1'
#
loop_
_entity.id
_entity.type
_entity.pdbx_description
1 polymer ?
#
loop_
_entity_poly.entity_id
_entity_poly.type
_entity_poly.pdbx_seq_one_letter_code
_entity_poly.pdbx_strand_id
1 'polypeptide(L)'
;MDILKKLSKYFIITLAIMFVCSFVVLVDKFHKIEYDVFDVLETYKALKYFFILGVTAFTASVAYSIGIAALFAFNKLKVQTWKEFVCKLGTGLLLVIPLSAMVYYCDWFVYPQMKKEYVRLKLEMTDNVPRDIDDNRTYHAYFNSIKNDMPMLISKARLTYKLDSLKNAFDAATDTCSMYLSMLPDTMAAEASNKYRLGSMGVELTCASQPTTSKDSLIYIQKVLLYQYADEAWDTQAEIRKLANEYSIRTRYTAGLYISYILSALVIFLFRRYYPIKKILAVLAILIVLSYMYKVFGEVVEEYIEDTRSIPRKISNATDRAILNERLKVETSNDTIKENRK
;
A
#
# COMPACT_ATOMS: atom_id res chain seq x y z
N MET A 1 37.07 -3.53 -4.27
CA MET A 1 36.82 -2.47 -5.28
C MET A 1 36.30 -2.99 -6.62
N ASP A 2 36.85 -4.07 -7.21
CA ASP A 2 36.43 -4.53 -8.55
C ASP A 2 34.94 -4.89 -8.72
N ILE A 3 34.32 -5.48 -7.69
CA ILE A 3 32.87 -5.79 -7.71
C ILE A 3 32.05 -4.51 -7.77
N LEU A 4 32.39 -3.50 -6.96
CA LEU A 4 31.65 -2.25 -6.88
C LEU A 4 31.68 -1.51 -8.21
N LYS A 5 32.85 -1.42 -8.85
CA LYS A 5 33.02 -0.78 -10.16
C LYS A 5 32.23 -1.49 -11.27
N LYS A 6 32.26 -2.83 -11.30
CA LYS A 6 31.49 -3.62 -12.27
C LYS A 6 29.99 -3.52 -12.03
N LEU A 7 29.57 -3.67 -10.77
CA LEU A 7 28.16 -3.60 -10.38
C LEU A 7 27.58 -2.23 -10.71
N SER A 8 28.28 -1.14 -10.37
CA SER A 8 27.88 0.23 -10.71
C SER A 8 27.77 0.44 -12.23
N LYS A 9 28.75 -0.01 -13.01
CA LYS A 9 28.70 0.10 -14.48
C LYS A 9 27.50 -0.64 -15.07
N TYR A 10 27.26 -1.89 -14.66
CA TYR A 10 26.12 -2.65 -15.16
C TYR A 10 24.79 -2.06 -14.70
N PHE A 11 24.73 -1.57 -13.46
CA PHE A 11 23.56 -0.91 -12.89
C PHE A 11 23.16 0.33 -13.69
N ILE A 12 24.09 1.21 -14.04
CA ILE A 12 23.76 2.43 -14.82
C ILE A 12 23.15 2.06 -16.18
N ILE A 13 23.73 1.05 -16.86
CA ILE A 13 23.25 0.60 -18.16
C ILE A 13 21.86 -0.04 -18.03
N THR A 14 21.67 -0.96 -17.07
CA THR A 14 20.39 -1.64 -16.89
C THR A 14 19.31 -0.69 -16.39
N LEU A 15 19.64 0.27 -15.54
CA LEU A 15 18.72 1.30 -15.07
C LEU A 15 18.20 2.15 -16.22
N ALA A 16 19.06 2.62 -17.11
CA ALA A 16 18.65 3.43 -18.25
C ALA A 16 17.64 2.68 -19.16
N ILE A 17 17.95 1.41 -19.48
CA ILE A 17 17.06 0.58 -20.31
C ILE A 17 15.74 0.32 -19.60
N MET A 18 15.79 -0.13 -18.34
CA MET A 18 14.59 -0.45 -17.57
C MET A 18 13.71 0.77 -17.34
N PHE A 19 14.32 1.94 -17.11
CA PHE A 19 13.59 3.18 -16.93
C PHE A 19 12.82 3.57 -18.18
N VAL A 20 13.47 3.57 -19.35
CA VAL A 20 12.80 3.90 -20.63
C VAL A 20 11.67 2.90 -20.92
N CYS A 21 11.92 1.60 -20.79
CA CYS A 21 10.90 0.58 -21.01
C CYS A 21 9.71 0.72 -20.04
N SER A 22 9.99 0.91 -18.75
CA SER A 22 8.97 1.07 -17.70
C SER A 22 8.14 2.32 -17.94
N PHE A 23 8.79 3.43 -18.30
CA PHE A 23 8.14 4.70 -18.57
C PHE A 23 7.21 4.61 -19.78
N VAL A 24 7.67 4.04 -20.90
CA VAL A 24 6.84 3.87 -22.11
C VAL A 24 5.60 3.02 -21.82
N VAL A 25 5.76 1.92 -21.08
CA VAL A 25 4.62 1.06 -20.69
C VAL A 25 3.63 1.78 -19.78
N LEU A 26 4.13 2.56 -18.82
CA LEU A 26 3.29 3.38 -17.94
C LEU A 26 2.53 4.43 -18.74
N VAL A 27 3.20 5.15 -19.65
CA VAL A 27 2.57 6.16 -20.51
C VAL A 27 1.50 5.56 -21.42
N ASP A 28 1.79 4.44 -22.11
CA ASP A 28 0.81 3.76 -22.98
C ASP A 28 -0.43 3.32 -22.20
N LYS A 29 -0.22 2.68 -21.04
CA LYS A 29 -1.33 2.25 -20.18
C LYS A 29 -2.12 3.44 -19.63
N PHE A 30 -1.45 4.52 -19.26
CA PHE A 30 -2.12 5.73 -18.80
C PHE A 30 -2.96 6.38 -19.89
N HIS A 31 -2.40 6.53 -21.10
CA HIS A 31 -3.11 7.09 -22.23
C HIS A 31 -4.38 6.30 -22.57
N LYS A 32 -4.37 4.97 -22.40
CA LYS A 32 -5.55 4.11 -22.57
C LYS A 32 -6.64 4.30 -21.50
N ILE A 33 -6.28 4.71 -20.28
CA ILE A 33 -7.22 4.87 -19.17
C ILE A 33 -7.79 6.28 -19.11
N GLU A 34 -6.98 7.27 -19.47
CA GLU A 34 -7.29 8.69 -19.36
C GLU A 34 -7.36 9.37 -20.73
N TYR A 35 -7.80 8.63 -21.75
CA TYR A 35 -7.86 9.08 -23.16
C TYR A 35 -8.57 10.43 -23.31
N ASP A 36 -9.71 10.62 -22.65
CA ASP A 36 -10.50 11.86 -22.70
C ASP A 36 -9.86 13.04 -21.93
N VAL A 37 -8.92 12.78 -21.01
CA VAL A 37 -8.31 13.80 -20.14
C VAL A 37 -6.98 14.30 -20.72
N PHE A 38 -6.25 13.44 -21.44
CA PHE A 38 -4.90 13.76 -21.93
C PHE A 38 -4.89 14.75 -23.10
N ASP A 39 -5.86 14.67 -24.01
CA ASP A 39 -5.93 15.54 -25.19
C ASP A 39 -6.40 16.97 -24.88
N VAL A 40 -7.02 17.18 -23.73
CA VAL A 40 -7.56 18.48 -23.28
C VAL A 40 -6.62 19.17 -22.27
N LEU A 41 -5.51 18.52 -21.90
CA LEU A 41 -4.65 18.96 -20.82
C LEU A 41 -3.67 20.06 -21.24
N GLU A 42 -3.67 21.19 -20.52
CA GLU A 42 -2.65 22.22 -20.68
C GLU A 42 -1.23 21.64 -20.52
N THR A 43 -0.29 22.08 -21.38
CA THR A 43 1.08 21.56 -21.47
C THR A 43 1.80 21.49 -20.12
N TYR A 44 1.55 22.46 -19.24
CA TYR A 44 2.11 22.49 -17.88
C TYR A 44 1.56 21.39 -16.97
N LYS A 45 0.25 21.12 -17.03
CA LYS A 45 -0.40 20.05 -16.28
C LYS A 45 0.07 18.70 -16.81
N ALA A 46 0.11 18.50 -18.12
CA ALA A 46 0.66 17.28 -18.73
C ALA A 46 2.10 16.99 -18.28
N LEU A 47 2.97 18.00 -18.25
CA LEU A 47 4.35 17.84 -17.77
C LEU A 47 4.41 17.38 -16.30
N LYS A 48 3.56 17.92 -15.42
CA LYS A 48 3.46 17.45 -14.02
C LYS A 48 3.05 15.98 -13.95
N TYR A 49 2.10 15.54 -14.77
CA TYR A 49 1.70 14.13 -14.84
C TYR A 49 2.84 13.22 -15.28
N PHE A 50 3.55 13.60 -16.34
CA PHE A 50 4.72 12.84 -16.79
C PHE A 50 5.81 12.77 -15.72
N PHE A 51 6.00 13.83 -14.94
CA PHE A 51 6.93 13.81 -13.81
C PHE A 51 6.48 12.83 -12.72
N ILE A 52 5.18 12.76 -12.40
CA ILE A 52 4.61 11.78 -11.46
C ILE A 52 4.81 10.33 -11.94
N LEU A 53 4.53 10.07 -13.21
CA LEU A 53 4.76 8.76 -13.84
C LEU A 53 6.26 8.42 -13.90
N GLY A 54 7.12 9.40 -14.16
CA GLY A 54 8.57 9.24 -14.17
C GLY A 54 9.11 8.80 -12.82
N VAL A 55 8.69 9.45 -11.73
CA VAL A 55 9.15 9.10 -10.37
C VAL A 55 8.71 7.69 -9.97
N THR A 56 7.48 7.30 -10.30
CA THR A 56 6.97 5.94 -10.02
C THR A 56 7.67 4.87 -10.86
N ALA A 57 7.93 5.15 -12.14
CA ALA A 57 8.73 4.28 -13.00
C ALA A 57 10.17 4.14 -12.48
N PHE A 58 10.73 5.21 -11.93
CA PHE A 58 12.11 5.27 -11.47
C PHE A 58 12.36 4.33 -10.26
N THR A 59 11.53 4.38 -9.22
CA THR A 59 11.74 3.54 -8.01
C THR A 59 11.65 2.05 -8.34
N ALA A 60 10.67 1.67 -9.16
CA ALA A 60 10.56 0.31 -9.68
C ALA A 60 11.80 -0.09 -10.50
N SER A 61 12.23 0.78 -11.42
CA SER A 61 13.40 0.52 -12.28
C SER A 61 14.70 0.34 -11.50
N VAL A 62 14.89 1.06 -10.39
CA VAL A 62 16.05 0.89 -9.50
C VAL A 62 16.03 -0.51 -8.86
N ALA A 63 14.88 -0.95 -8.34
CA ALA A 63 14.76 -2.26 -7.69
C ALA A 63 15.03 -3.42 -8.67
N TYR A 64 14.69 -3.26 -9.94
CA TYR A 64 14.87 -4.30 -10.95
C TYR A 64 16.25 -4.29 -11.61
N SER A 65 16.79 -3.10 -11.86
CA SER A 65 18.11 -2.95 -12.50
C SER A 65 19.25 -3.51 -11.65
N ILE A 66 19.14 -3.48 -10.31
CA ILE A 66 20.18 -4.02 -9.41
C ILE A 66 20.29 -5.56 -9.49
N GLY A 67 19.18 -6.28 -9.64
CA GLY A 67 19.19 -7.73 -9.79
C GLY A 67 19.91 -8.15 -11.07
N ILE A 68 19.55 -7.51 -12.19
CA ILE A 68 20.20 -7.75 -13.49
C ILE A 68 21.68 -7.36 -13.45
N ALA A 69 22.01 -6.23 -12.83
CA ALA A 69 23.39 -5.80 -12.66
C ALA A 69 24.22 -6.79 -11.83
N ALA A 70 23.63 -7.36 -10.77
CA ALA A 70 24.25 -8.38 -9.95
C ALA A 70 24.55 -9.66 -10.75
N LEU A 71 23.61 -10.11 -11.59
CA LEU A 71 23.84 -11.26 -12.48
C LEU A 71 25.09 -11.06 -13.34
N PHE A 72 25.21 -9.91 -14.01
CA PHE A 72 26.35 -9.62 -14.88
C PHE A 72 27.67 -9.43 -14.12
N ALA A 73 27.63 -8.70 -13.00
CA ALA A 73 28.81 -8.42 -12.20
C ALA A 73 29.43 -9.70 -11.61
N PHE A 74 28.61 -10.56 -11.01
CA PHE A 74 29.07 -11.81 -10.40
C PHE A 74 29.48 -12.85 -11.44
N ASN A 75 28.81 -12.90 -12.60
CA ASN A 75 29.24 -13.75 -13.72
C ASN A 75 30.69 -13.44 -14.16
N LYS A 76 31.03 -12.15 -14.25
CA LYS A 76 32.37 -11.68 -14.65
C LYS A 76 33.45 -11.83 -13.57
N LEU A 77 33.09 -11.94 -12.29
CA LEU A 77 34.06 -12.03 -11.19
C LEU A 77 34.63 -13.43 -10.95
N LYS A 78 34.05 -14.44 -11.58
CA LYS A 78 34.53 -15.81 -11.51
C LYS A 78 34.69 -16.43 -10.11
N VAL A 79 33.84 -16.03 -9.16
CA VAL A 79 33.88 -16.50 -7.78
C VAL A 79 33.63 -18.01 -7.68
N GLN A 80 34.51 -18.76 -7.01
CA GLN A 80 34.40 -20.23 -6.88
C GLN A 80 34.14 -20.70 -5.44
N THR A 81 34.62 -19.94 -4.44
CA THR A 81 34.49 -20.33 -3.03
C THR A 81 33.34 -19.59 -2.33
N TRP A 82 32.74 -20.22 -1.32
CA TRP A 82 31.70 -19.58 -0.48
C TRP A 82 32.23 -18.36 0.26
N LYS A 83 33.48 -18.42 0.76
CA LYS A 83 34.12 -17.31 1.48
C LYS A 83 34.27 -16.08 0.59
N GLU A 84 34.76 -16.25 -0.64
CA GLU A 84 34.86 -15.15 -1.60
C GLU A 84 33.48 -14.62 -2.00
N PHE A 85 32.50 -15.50 -2.17
CA PHE A 85 31.13 -15.10 -2.49
C PHE A 85 30.54 -14.18 -1.41
N VAL A 86 30.59 -14.57 -0.14
CA VAL A 86 30.08 -13.76 0.97
C VAL A 86 30.80 -12.42 1.05
N CYS A 87 32.13 -12.41 0.88
CA CYS A 87 32.92 -11.17 0.90
C CYS A 87 32.53 -10.22 -0.26
N LYS A 88 32.35 -10.74 -1.48
CA LYS A 88 31.94 -9.94 -2.64
C LYS A 88 30.48 -9.49 -2.54
N LEU A 89 29.60 -10.34 -1.99
CA LEU A 89 28.21 -10.01 -1.70
C LEU A 89 28.12 -8.85 -0.72
N GLY A 90 28.86 -8.92 0.40
CA GLY A 90 28.95 -7.83 1.38
C GLY A 90 29.53 -6.56 0.78
N THR A 91 30.55 -6.66 -0.08
CA THR A 91 31.11 -5.48 -0.76
C THR A 91 30.09 -4.81 -1.69
N GLY A 92 29.27 -5.58 -2.40
CA GLY A 92 28.24 -5.01 -3.27
C GLY A 92 27.09 -4.36 -2.49
N LEU A 93 26.86 -4.76 -1.22
CA LEU A 93 25.88 -4.09 -0.36
C LEU A 93 26.21 -2.61 -0.12
N LEU A 94 27.48 -2.20 -0.22
CA LEU A 94 27.87 -0.78 -0.16
C LEU A 94 27.19 0.09 -1.23
N LEU A 95 26.76 -0.49 -2.35
CA LEU A 95 25.95 0.20 -3.37
C LEU A 95 24.44 0.05 -3.10
N VAL A 96 24.03 -1.12 -2.63
CA VAL A 96 22.61 -1.47 -2.40
C VAL A 96 22.03 -0.63 -1.25
N ILE A 97 22.78 -0.40 -0.18
CA ILE A 97 22.34 0.36 0.99
C ILE A 97 21.93 1.81 0.60
N PRO A 98 22.78 2.64 -0.04
CA PRO A 98 22.38 3.99 -0.40
C PRO A 98 21.24 4.02 -1.43
N LEU A 99 21.21 3.07 -2.37
CA LEU A 99 20.09 2.93 -3.31
C LEU A 99 18.78 2.60 -2.58
N SER A 100 18.83 1.73 -1.58
CA SER A 100 17.66 1.39 -0.77
C SER A 100 17.17 2.58 0.06
N ALA A 101 18.09 3.40 0.59
CA ALA A 101 17.73 4.62 1.31
C ALA A 101 17.06 5.64 0.38
N MET A 102 17.54 5.75 -0.86
CA MET A 102 16.92 6.59 -1.89
C MET A 102 15.50 6.10 -2.24
N VAL A 103 15.35 4.82 -2.57
CA VAL A 103 14.04 4.22 -2.91
C VAL A 103 13.08 4.36 -1.73
N TYR A 104 13.54 4.08 -0.51
CA TYR A 104 12.77 4.27 0.71
C TYR A 104 12.29 5.71 0.88
N TYR A 105 13.17 6.68 0.65
CA TYR A 105 12.80 8.10 0.72
C TYR A 105 11.76 8.46 -0.35
N CYS A 106 11.95 8.01 -1.58
CA CYS A 106 11.00 8.22 -2.67
C CYS A 106 9.62 7.62 -2.34
N ASP A 107 9.55 6.38 -1.88
CA ASP A 107 8.27 5.70 -1.63
C ASP A 107 7.55 6.24 -0.36
N TRP A 108 8.28 6.66 0.67
CA TRP A 108 7.67 7.15 1.91
C TRP A 108 7.35 8.64 1.95
N PHE A 109 8.09 9.46 1.21
CA PHE A 109 7.96 10.92 1.28
C PHE A 109 7.53 11.54 -0.05
N VAL A 110 8.16 11.13 -1.16
CA VAL A 110 7.86 11.71 -2.47
C VAL A 110 6.53 11.15 -3.00
N TYR A 111 6.33 9.84 -2.95
CA TYR A 111 5.13 9.18 -3.47
C TYR A 111 3.82 9.75 -2.90
N PRO A 112 3.65 9.94 -1.57
CA PRO A 112 2.43 10.54 -1.03
C PRO A 112 2.22 11.99 -1.50
N GLN A 113 3.29 12.77 -1.64
CA GLN A 113 3.21 14.14 -2.17
C GLN A 113 2.78 14.14 -3.64
N MET A 114 3.32 13.24 -4.45
CA MET A 114 3.00 13.12 -5.86
C MET A 114 1.56 12.64 -6.07
N LYS A 115 1.09 11.68 -5.27
CA LYS A 115 -0.33 11.27 -5.25
C LYS A 115 -1.25 12.41 -4.81
N LYS A 116 -0.82 13.25 -3.86
CA LYS A 116 -1.56 14.43 -3.41
C LYS A 116 -1.77 15.42 -4.56
N GLU A 117 -0.70 15.72 -5.30
CA GLU A 117 -0.78 16.61 -6.47
C GLU A 117 -1.59 15.98 -7.62
N TYR A 118 -1.46 14.67 -7.85
CA TYR A 118 -2.30 13.95 -8.81
C TYR A 118 -3.80 14.06 -8.48
N VAL A 119 -4.18 13.83 -7.21
CA VAL A 119 -5.58 13.95 -6.76
C VAL A 119 -6.07 15.40 -6.90
N ARG A 120 -5.24 16.38 -6.55
CA ARG A 120 -5.56 17.81 -6.74
C ARG A 120 -5.82 18.14 -8.21
N LEU A 121 -4.92 17.72 -9.09
CA LEU A 121 -5.04 17.93 -10.53
C LEU A 121 -6.31 17.27 -11.08
N LYS A 122 -6.64 16.06 -10.64
CA LYS A 122 -7.86 15.37 -11.04
C LYS A 122 -9.13 16.08 -10.56
N LEU A 123 -9.11 16.64 -9.35
CA LEU A 123 -10.20 17.47 -8.84
C LEU A 123 -10.36 18.77 -9.64
N GLU A 124 -9.26 19.39 -10.07
CA GLU A 124 -9.32 20.59 -10.91
C GLU A 124 -9.83 20.31 -12.33
N MET A 125 -9.61 19.10 -12.85
CA MET A 125 -10.02 18.71 -14.21
C MET A 125 -11.46 18.19 -14.28
N THR A 126 -11.97 17.70 -13.16
CA THR A 126 -13.35 17.21 -13.10
C THR A 126 -14.21 18.35 -12.56
N ASP A 127 -15.23 18.78 -13.30
CA ASP A 127 -16.26 19.76 -12.86
C ASP A 127 -17.07 19.31 -11.61
N ASN A 128 -16.60 18.29 -10.89
CA ASN A 128 -17.19 17.68 -9.69
C ASN A 128 -16.83 18.44 -8.39
N VAL A 129 -16.07 19.53 -8.44
CA VAL A 129 -16.06 20.49 -7.33
C VAL A 129 -17.39 21.26 -7.45
N PRO A 130 -18.30 21.20 -6.46
CA PRO A 130 -19.51 22.02 -6.49
C PRO A 130 -19.12 23.47 -6.79
N ARG A 131 -19.73 24.09 -7.82
CA ARG A 131 -19.45 25.48 -8.25
C ARG A 131 -19.56 26.51 -7.12
N ASP A 132 -20.19 26.15 -6.00
CA ASP A 132 -20.30 26.98 -4.80
C ASP A 132 -19.03 26.98 -3.92
N ILE A 133 -17.98 26.24 -4.29
CA ILE A 133 -16.66 26.24 -3.62
C ILE A 133 -15.68 27.13 -4.42
N ASP A 134 -16.07 28.37 -4.72
CA ASP A 134 -15.14 29.39 -5.25
C ASP A 134 -14.18 29.92 -4.17
N ASP A 135 -14.42 29.56 -2.89
CA ASP A 135 -13.61 30.03 -1.78
C ASP A 135 -12.50 29.03 -1.41
N ASN A 136 -11.24 29.49 -1.43
CA ASN A 136 -10.02 28.70 -1.19
C ASN A 136 -10.07 27.92 0.14
N ARG A 137 -10.83 28.44 1.13
CA ARG A 137 -11.02 27.83 2.44
C ARG A 137 -11.81 26.53 2.39
N THR A 138 -12.86 26.48 1.58
CA THR A 138 -13.77 25.34 1.44
C THR A 138 -13.12 24.24 0.60
N TYR A 139 -12.34 24.61 -0.43
CA TYR A 139 -11.50 23.68 -1.17
C TYR A 139 -10.44 23.01 -0.28
N HIS A 140 -9.79 23.78 0.61
CA HIS A 140 -8.84 23.23 1.57
C HIS A 140 -9.48 22.30 2.60
N ALA A 141 -10.67 22.65 3.12
CA ALA A 141 -11.42 21.79 4.04
C ALA A 141 -11.82 20.47 3.36
N TYR A 142 -12.30 20.55 2.12
CA TYR A 142 -12.68 19.40 1.30
C TYR A 142 -11.50 18.49 0.96
N PHE A 143 -10.37 19.07 0.51
CA PHE A 143 -9.16 18.29 0.26
C PHE A 143 -8.65 17.59 1.53
N ASN A 144 -8.79 18.24 2.69
CA ASN A 144 -8.38 17.66 3.97
C ASN A 144 -9.26 16.48 4.41
N SER A 145 -10.56 16.44 4.06
CA SER A 145 -11.40 15.27 4.32
C SER A 145 -10.98 14.09 3.44
N ILE A 146 -10.78 14.31 2.13
CA ILE A 146 -10.27 13.29 1.20
C ILE A 146 -8.93 12.72 1.66
N LYS A 147 -8.02 13.60 2.09
CA LYS A 147 -6.69 13.20 2.59
C LYS A 147 -6.77 12.22 3.77
N ASN A 148 -7.81 12.31 4.59
CA ASN A 148 -7.99 11.43 5.75
C ASN A 148 -8.54 10.05 5.34
N ASP A 149 -9.27 9.97 4.24
CA ASP A 149 -9.94 8.76 3.76
C ASP A 149 -9.07 7.94 2.77
N MET A 150 -8.05 8.57 2.18
CA MET A 150 -7.11 7.94 1.25
C MET A 150 -5.75 7.63 1.92
N PRO A 151 -5.46 6.35 2.24
CA PRO A 151 -4.20 5.93 2.86
C PRO A 151 -2.96 6.42 2.10
N MET A 152 -3.03 6.42 0.76
CA MET A 152 -1.94 6.83 -0.13
C MET A 152 -1.44 8.28 0.09
N LEU A 153 -2.25 9.13 0.73
CA LEU A 153 -1.93 10.54 0.98
C LEU A 153 -1.40 10.79 2.39
N ILE A 154 -1.42 9.77 3.26
CA ILE A 154 -1.04 9.87 4.66
C ILE A 154 0.48 9.80 4.79
N SER A 155 1.08 10.63 5.64
CA SER A 155 2.52 10.59 5.95
C SER A 155 2.88 9.32 6.72
N LYS A 156 4.17 8.95 6.72
CA LYS A 156 4.67 7.79 7.49
C LYS A 156 4.22 7.81 8.95
N ALA A 157 4.49 8.92 9.65
CA ALA A 157 4.22 9.03 11.09
C ALA A 157 2.74 8.84 11.41
N ARG A 158 1.86 9.44 10.59
CA ARG A 158 0.42 9.34 10.78
C ARG A 158 -0.12 7.96 10.38
N LEU A 159 0.44 7.33 9.35
CA LEU A 159 0.07 5.97 8.96
C LEU A 159 0.42 4.98 10.07
N THR A 160 1.64 5.05 10.61
CA THR A 160 2.08 4.21 11.72
C THR A 160 1.24 4.45 12.97
N TYR A 161 1.05 5.71 13.37
CA TYR A 161 0.21 6.05 14.53
C TYR A 161 -1.23 5.53 14.39
N LYS A 162 -1.84 5.72 13.21
CA LYS A 162 -3.22 5.24 12.96
C LYS A 162 -3.29 3.71 13.00
N LEU A 163 -2.28 3.02 12.45
CA LEU A 163 -2.21 1.57 12.48
C LEU A 163 -2.08 1.04 13.92
N ASP A 164 -1.20 1.64 14.73
CA ASP A 164 -1.01 1.23 16.12
C ASP A 164 -2.25 1.53 16.96
N SER A 165 -2.86 2.71 16.77
CA SER A 165 -4.12 3.06 17.45
C SER A 165 -5.26 2.11 17.09
N LEU A 166 -5.41 1.75 15.81
CA LEU A 166 -6.45 0.81 15.38
C LEU A 166 -6.20 -0.60 15.87
N LYS A 167 -4.93 -1.04 15.91
CA LYS A 167 -4.58 -2.34 16.51
C LYS A 167 -4.97 -2.40 17.99
N ASN A 168 -4.63 -1.37 18.77
CA ASN A 168 -5.01 -1.33 20.18
C ASN A 168 -6.55 -1.33 20.36
N ALA A 169 -7.28 -0.61 19.50
CA ALA A 169 -8.75 -0.62 19.53
C ALA A 169 -9.33 -1.98 19.15
N PHE A 170 -8.76 -2.62 18.12
CA PHE A 170 -9.13 -3.97 17.70
C PHE A 170 -8.90 -4.98 18.82
N ASP A 171 -7.71 -4.96 19.44
CA ASP A 171 -7.35 -5.85 20.53
C ASP A 171 -8.33 -5.67 21.72
N ALA A 172 -8.64 -4.43 22.10
CA ALA A 172 -9.61 -4.12 23.15
C ALA A 172 -11.05 -4.60 22.81
N ALA A 173 -11.49 -4.46 21.56
CA ALA A 173 -12.78 -4.93 21.10
C ALA A 173 -12.85 -6.47 21.11
N THR A 174 -11.77 -7.15 20.70
CA THR A 174 -11.68 -8.62 20.74
C THR A 174 -11.60 -9.17 22.15
N ASP A 175 -10.92 -8.48 23.07
CA ASP A 175 -10.90 -8.83 24.50
C ASP A 175 -12.29 -8.70 25.12
N THR A 176 -13.00 -7.63 24.76
CA THR A 176 -14.38 -7.39 25.21
C THR A 176 -15.34 -8.45 24.65
N CYS A 177 -15.16 -8.87 23.39
CA CYS A 177 -15.90 -10.00 22.82
C CYS A 177 -15.63 -11.30 23.58
N SER A 178 -14.35 -11.59 23.90
CA SER A 178 -13.96 -12.76 24.68
C SER A 178 -14.60 -12.77 26.07
N MET A 179 -14.59 -11.61 26.74
CA MET A 179 -15.26 -11.41 28.03
C MET A 179 -16.76 -11.72 27.93
N TYR A 180 -17.48 -11.15 26.96
CA TYR A 180 -18.92 -11.42 26.81
C TYR A 180 -19.22 -12.85 26.42
N LEU A 181 -18.39 -13.49 25.59
CA LEU A 181 -18.52 -14.93 25.30
C LEU A 181 -18.41 -15.77 26.58
N SER A 182 -17.47 -15.43 27.46
CA SER A 182 -17.34 -16.11 28.76
C SER A 182 -18.50 -15.85 29.72
N MET A 183 -19.38 -14.87 29.47
CA MET A 183 -20.58 -14.67 30.28
C MET A 183 -21.78 -15.46 29.76
N LEU A 184 -21.68 -16.04 28.57
CA LEU A 184 -22.75 -16.79 27.93
C LEU A 184 -22.63 -18.30 28.22
N PRO A 185 -23.76 -19.03 28.30
CA PRO A 185 -23.74 -20.49 28.29
C PRO A 185 -23.08 -21.02 27.02
N ASP A 186 -22.41 -22.17 27.12
CA ASP A 186 -21.63 -22.78 26.04
C ASP A 186 -22.34 -22.82 24.67
N THR A 187 -23.63 -23.17 24.67
CA THR A 187 -24.43 -23.25 23.43
C THR A 187 -24.65 -21.87 22.80
N MET A 188 -24.94 -20.85 23.61
CA MET A 188 -25.13 -19.46 23.14
C MET A 188 -23.80 -18.80 22.75
N ALA A 189 -22.72 -19.08 23.49
CA ALA A 189 -21.38 -18.61 23.19
C ALA A 189 -20.88 -19.18 21.86
N ALA A 190 -21.04 -20.50 21.65
CA ALA A 190 -20.66 -21.16 20.40
C ALA A 190 -21.50 -20.66 19.21
N GLU A 191 -22.81 -20.47 19.40
CA GLU A 191 -23.68 -19.90 18.36
C GLU A 191 -23.22 -18.48 17.98
N ALA A 192 -22.99 -17.61 18.96
CA ALA A 192 -22.59 -16.24 18.72
C ALA A 192 -21.19 -16.12 18.09
N SER A 193 -20.23 -16.91 18.60
CA SER A 193 -18.88 -16.96 18.05
C SER A 193 -18.86 -17.38 16.58
N ASN A 194 -19.65 -18.40 16.21
CA ASN A 194 -19.78 -18.82 14.82
C ASN A 194 -20.51 -17.78 13.97
N LYS A 195 -21.62 -17.21 14.48
CA LYS A 195 -22.43 -16.23 13.76
C LYS A 195 -21.65 -14.96 13.43
N TYR A 196 -20.88 -14.45 14.39
CA TYR A 196 -20.06 -13.25 14.22
C TYR A 196 -18.63 -13.56 13.75
N ARG A 197 -18.32 -14.83 13.49
CA ARG A 197 -17.03 -15.32 12.97
C ARG A 197 -15.83 -14.91 13.83
N LEU A 198 -16.01 -14.88 15.14
CA LEU A 198 -15.01 -14.37 16.11
C LEU A 198 -13.71 -15.17 16.10
N GLY A 199 -13.77 -16.49 15.84
CA GLY A 199 -12.55 -17.30 15.67
C GLY A 199 -11.64 -16.84 14.52
N SER A 200 -12.18 -16.24 13.47
CA SER A 200 -11.38 -15.69 12.36
C SER A 200 -10.66 -14.37 12.71
N MET A 201 -11.03 -13.77 13.84
CA MET A 201 -10.38 -12.60 14.43
C MET A 201 -9.35 -12.97 15.51
N GLY A 202 -9.22 -14.26 15.85
CA GLY A 202 -8.35 -14.72 16.94
C GLY A 202 -9.01 -14.66 18.32
N VAL A 203 -10.32 -14.41 18.41
CA VAL A 203 -11.07 -14.49 19.67
C VAL A 203 -11.25 -15.96 20.03
N GLU A 204 -10.60 -16.39 21.10
CA GLU A 204 -10.70 -17.76 21.61
C GLU A 204 -12.00 -17.95 22.41
N LEU A 205 -12.67 -19.07 22.15
CA LEU A 205 -13.87 -19.44 22.91
C LEU A 205 -13.45 -19.93 24.30
N THR A 206 -13.59 -19.06 25.30
CA THR A 206 -13.41 -19.42 26.71
C THR A 206 -14.78 -19.61 27.35
N CYS A 207 -15.12 -20.88 27.63
CA CYS A 207 -16.40 -21.27 28.21
C CYS A 207 -16.44 -21.00 29.72
N ALA A 208 -17.56 -20.45 30.23
CA ALA A 208 -17.81 -20.40 31.67
C ALA A 208 -18.65 -21.57 32.16
N SER A 209 -18.35 -22.02 33.37
CA SER A 209 -18.93 -23.23 33.95
C SER A 209 -20.36 -23.06 34.48
N GLN A 210 -20.96 -21.86 34.52
CA GLN A 210 -22.38 -21.65 34.86
C GLN A 210 -22.81 -20.16 34.74
N PRO A 211 -24.02 -19.84 34.24
CA PRO A 211 -24.51 -18.47 34.21
C PRO A 211 -25.12 -18.06 35.57
N THR A 212 -24.67 -16.94 36.13
CA THR A 212 -25.26 -16.28 37.32
C THR A 212 -26.37 -15.27 36.96
N THR A 213 -26.78 -15.19 35.68
CA THR A 213 -27.54 -14.06 35.12
C THR A 213 -28.87 -14.50 34.47
N SER A 214 -29.87 -13.61 34.44
CA SER A 214 -31.21 -13.88 33.88
C SER A 214 -31.19 -14.09 32.35
N LYS A 215 -32.21 -14.78 31.82
CA LYS A 215 -32.35 -15.08 30.39
C LYS A 215 -32.38 -13.82 29.51
N ASP A 216 -33.07 -12.77 29.93
CA ASP A 216 -33.16 -11.52 29.18
C ASP A 216 -31.81 -10.79 29.14
N SER A 217 -31.05 -10.83 30.23
CA SER A 217 -29.69 -10.29 30.28
C SER A 217 -28.73 -11.07 29.37
N LEU A 218 -28.85 -12.40 29.32
CA LEU A 218 -28.05 -13.23 28.41
C LEU A 218 -28.36 -12.93 26.94
N ILE A 219 -29.64 -12.76 26.59
CA ILE A 219 -30.07 -12.38 25.23
C ILE A 219 -29.54 -10.98 24.89
N TYR A 220 -29.59 -10.03 25.82
CA TYR A 220 -29.05 -8.69 25.63
C TYR A 220 -27.52 -8.71 25.41
N ILE A 221 -26.79 -9.46 26.22
CA ILE A 221 -25.34 -9.65 26.06
C ILE A 221 -25.02 -10.24 24.67
N GLN A 222 -25.73 -11.28 24.26
CA GLN A 222 -25.47 -11.98 22.99
C GLN A 222 -25.83 -11.15 21.74
N LYS A 223 -27.00 -10.48 21.76
CA LYS A 223 -27.57 -9.85 20.56
C LYS A 223 -27.28 -8.36 20.44
N VAL A 224 -26.98 -7.68 21.54
CA VAL A 224 -26.72 -6.23 21.55
C VAL A 224 -25.25 -5.97 21.81
N LEU A 225 -24.73 -6.32 22.99
CA LEU A 225 -23.37 -5.98 23.37
C LEU A 225 -22.33 -6.72 22.51
N LEU A 226 -22.40 -8.05 22.47
CA LEU A 226 -21.45 -8.86 21.70
C LEU A 226 -21.53 -8.57 20.20
N TYR A 227 -22.74 -8.31 19.67
CA TYR A 227 -22.89 -7.91 18.28
C TYR A 227 -22.19 -6.57 17.99
N GLN A 228 -22.43 -5.55 18.83
CA GLN A 228 -21.84 -4.22 18.65
C GLN A 228 -20.31 -4.27 18.64
N TYR A 229 -19.70 -4.96 19.61
CA TYR A 229 -18.24 -5.07 19.68
C TYR A 229 -17.65 -5.95 18.58
N ALA A 230 -18.38 -6.98 18.12
CA ALA A 230 -17.96 -7.79 16.99
C ALA A 230 -17.99 -7.00 15.67
N ASP A 231 -19.02 -6.18 15.48
CA ASP A 231 -19.17 -5.29 14.32
C ASP A 231 -18.05 -4.23 14.28
N GLU A 232 -17.81 -3.57 15.42
CA GLU A 232 -16.70 -2.63 15.59
C GLU A 232 -15.33 -3.28 15.32
N ALA A 233 -15.11 -4.52 15.79
CA ALA A 233 -13.90 -5.27 15.51
C ALA A 233 -13.75 -5.58 14.01
N TRP A 234 -14.83 -5.91 13.30
CA TRP A 234 -14.80 -6.18 11.85
C TRP A 234 -14.44 -4.94 11.05
N ASP A 235 -15.06 -3.81 11.35
CA ASP A 235 -14.78 -2.52 10.71
C ASP A 235 -13.33 -2.09 10.97
N THR A 236 -12.88 -2.20 12.22
CA THR A 236 -11.50 -1.89 12.61
C THR A 236 -10.50 -2.81 11.88
N GLN A 237 -10.79 -4.11 11.76
CA GLN A 237 -9.93 -5.05 11.03
C GLN A 237 -9.86 -4.72 9.54
N ALA A 238 -10.98 -4.34 8.93
CA ALA A 238 -11.02 -3.94 7.53
C ALA A 238 -10.16 -2.68 7.28
N GLU A 239 -10.22 -1.70 8.19
CA GLU A 239 -9.40 -0.50 8.12
C GLU A 239 -7.91 -0.81 8.34
N ILE A 240 -7.57 -1.67 9.31
CA ILE A 240 -6.20 -2.16 9.53
C ILE A 240 -5.65 -2.81 8.25
N ARG A 241 -6.41 -3.70 7.60
CA ARG A 241 -5.98 -4.35 6.35
C ARG A 241 -5.69 -3.34 5.26
N LYS A 242 -6.57 -2.34 5.09
CA LYS A 242 -6.41 -1.28 4.10
C LYS A 242 -5.13 -0.46 4.35
N LEU A 243 -4.88 -0.05 5.60
CA LEU A 243 -3.69 0.73 5.97
C LEU A 243 -2.40 -0.12 5.92
N ALA A 244 -2.47 -1.39 6.31
CA ALA A 244 -1.36 -2.33 6.25
C ALA A 244 -0.97 -2.65 4.80
N ASN A 245 -1.94 -2.75 3.88
CA ASN A 245 -1.62 -2.91 2.45
C ASN A 245 -0.85 -1.70 1.92
N GLU A 246 -1.29 -0.48 2.24
CA GLU A 246 -0.58 0.74 1.85
C GLU A 246 0.86 0.77 2.42
N TYR A 247 1.03 0.40 3.69
CA TYR A 247 2.36 0.24 4.30
C TYR A 247 3.22 -0.76 3.51
N SER A 248 2.65 -1.92 3.16
CA SER A 248 3.33 -2.97 2.40
C SER A 248 3.78 -2.47 1.02
N ILE A 249 2.88 -1.81 0.27
CA ILE A 249 3.17 -1.24 -1.06
C ILE A 249 4.38 -0.31 -0.99
N ARG A 250 4.41 0.63 -0.03
CA ARG A 250 5.51 1.61 0.10
C ARG A 250 6.84 1.00 0.52
N THR A 251 6.83 -0.20 1.07
CA THR A 251 8.04 -0.88 1.54
C THR A 251 8.51 -1.95 0.55
N ARG A 252 7.65 -2.31 -0.42
CA ARG A 252 7.83 -3.41 -1.37
C ARG A 252 9.09 -3.25 -2.21
N TYR A 253 9.34 -2.08 -2.79
CA TYR A 253 10.52 -1.87 -3.64
C TYR A 253 11.82 -1.84 -2.85
N THR A 254 11.80 -1.25 -1.66
CA THR A 254 12.97 -1.24 -0.77
C THR A 254 13.37 -2.67 -0.42
N ALA A 255 12.43 -3.51 -0.01
CA ALA A 255 12.68 -4.93 0.26
C ALA A 255 13.06 -5.71 -1.01
N GLY A 256 12.34 -5.47 -2.11
CA GLY A 256 12.56 -6.10 -3.41
C GLY A 256 13.97 -5.83 -3.98
N LEU A 257 14.55 -4.68 -3.68
CA LEU A 257 15.93 -4.34 -4.06
C LEU A 257 16.94 -5.29 -3.39
N TYR A 258 16.81 -5.55 -2.09
CA TYR A 258 17.67 -6.51 -1.38
C TYR A 258 17.46 -7.94 -1.86
N ILE A 259 16.19 -8.36 -1.97
CA ILE A 259 15.84 -9.70 -2.42
C ILE A 259 16.37 -9.94 -3.83
N SER A 260 16.14 -9.01 -4.77
CA SER A 260 16.61 -9.16 -6.15
C SER A 260 18.13 -9.21 -6.24
N TYR A 261 18.85 -8.39 -5.46
CA TYR A 261 20.31 -8.40 -5.41
C TYR A 261 20.86 -9.75 -4.88
N ILE A 262 20.37 -10.19 -3.71
CA ILE A 262 20.85 -11.41 -3.05
C ILE A 262 20.50 -12.64 -3.88
N LEU A 263 19.25 -12.74 -4.34
CA LEU A 263 18.78 -13.87 -5.14
C LEU A 263 19.56 -13.97 -6.45
N SER A 264 19.75 -12.86 -7.15
CA SER A 264 20.50 -12.82 -8.40
C SER A 264 21.96 -13.24 -8.22
N ALA A 265 22.62 -12.73 -7.19
CA ALA A 265 24.00 -13.10 -6.87
C ALA A 265 24.12 -14.59 -6.49
N LEU A 266 23.17 -15.11 -5.72
CA LEU A 266 23.13 -16.51 -5.29
C LEU A 266 22.88 -17.45 -6.47
N VAL A 267 21.92 -17.12 -7.33
CA VAL A 267 21.57 -17.87 -8.52
C VAL A 267 22.80 -18.04 -9.42
N ILE A 268 23.51 -16.95 -9.78
CA ILE A 268 24.70 -17.03 -10.64
C ILE A 268 25.88 -17.75 -9.98
N PHE A 269 26.01 -17.65 -8.65
CA PHE A 269 27.02 -18.40 -7.91
C PHE A 269 26.76 -19.91 -7.95
N LEU A 270 25.50 -20.33 -7.71
CA LEU A 270 25.10 -21.73 -7.81
C LEU A 270 25.26 -22.26 -9.23
N PHE A 271 24.85 -21.49 -10.25
CA PHE A 271 25.06 -21.82 -11.67
C PHE A 271 26.48 -22.18 -12.02
N ARG A 272 27.43 -21.45 -11.44
CA ARG A 272 28.84 -21.63 -11.73
C ARG A 272 29.41 -22.86 -11.03
N ARG A 273 28.94 -23.13 -9.81
CA ARG A 273 29.40 -24.24 -8.97
C ARG A 273 28.87 -25.59 -9.46
N TYR A 274 27.63 -25.65 -9.95
CA TYR A 274 27.00 -26.87 -10.44
C TYR A 274 27.08 -26.92 -11.98
N TYR A 275 28.18 -27.48 -12.49
CA TYR A 275 28.63 -27.41 -13.89
C TYR A 275 27.69 -28.00 -14.98
N PRO A 276 26.74 -28.96 -14.73
CA PRO A 276 25.98 -29.56 -15.84
C PRO A 276 24.73 -28.78 -16.28
N ILE A 277 24.27 -27.74 -15.59
CA ILE A 277 22.94 -27.11 -15.86
C ILE A 277 23.02 -25.68 -16.43
N LYS A 278 24.12 -25.36 -17.12
CA LYS A 278 24.41 -23.99 -17.57
C LYS A 278 23.46 -23.43 -18.65
N LYS A 279 22.83 -24.27 -19.47
CA LYS A 279 21.95 -23.80 -20.57
C LYS A 279 20.48 -23.74 -20.17
N ILE A 280 19.96 -24.80 -19.55
CA ILE A 280 18.53 -24.92 -19.25
C ILE A 280 18.13 -24.06 -18.06
N LEU A 281 18.85 -24.15 -16.93
CA LEU A 281 18.50 -23.35 -15.77
C LEU A 281 18.75 -21.86 -16.05
N ALA A 282 19.77 -21.45 -16.83
CA ALA A 282 20.05 -20.03 -17.07
C ALA A 282 18.92 -19.36 -17.85
N VAL A 283 18.36 -20.08 -18.85
CA VAL A 283 17.16 -19.68 -19.55
C VAL A 283 15.95 -19.66 -18.60
N LEU A 284 15.82 -20.67 -17.72
CA LEU A 284 14.77 -20.72 -16.69
C LEU A 284 14.88 -19.59 -15.65
N ALA A 285 16.08 -19.20 -15.24
CA ALA A 285 16.32 -18.12 -14.28
C ALA A 285 16.04 -16.76 -14.92
N ILE A 286 16.42 -16.57 -16.20
CA ILE A 286 16.04 -15.39 -16.97
C ILE A 286 14.52 -15.37 -17.17
N LEU A 287 13.88 -16.50 -17.47
CA LEU A 287 12.42 -16.60 -17.61
C LEU A 287 11.67 -16.41 -16.29
N ILE A 288 12.19 -16.91 -15.17
CA ILE A 288 11.61 -16.70 -13.84
C ILE A 288 11.77 -15.24 -13.44
N VAL A 289 12.94 -14.64 -13.67
CA VAL A 289 13.13 -13.20 -13.45
C VAL A 289 12.22 -12.41 -14.38
N LEU A 290 12.16 -12.70 -15.70
CA LEU A 290 11.25 -12.02 -16.62
C LEU A 290 9.78 -12.21 -16.27
N SER A 291 9.37 -13.41 -15.86
CA SER A 291 7.99 -13.74 -15.49
C SER A 291 7.60 -13.12 -14.16
N TYR A 292 8.51 -13.07 -13.19
CA TYR A 292 8.31 -12.38 -11.91
C TYR A 292 8.31 -10.86 -12.13
N MET A 293 9.19 -10.36 -12.98
CA MET A 293 9.19 -8.97 -13.45
C MET A 293 7.87 -8.63 -14.13
N TYR A 294 7.39 -9.43 -15.08
CA TYR A 294 6.16 -9.16 -15.83
C TYR A 294 4.92 -9.28 -14.94
N LYS A 295 4.89 -10.26 -14.01
CA LYS A 295 3.80 -10.44 -13.07
C LYS A 295 3.77 -9.34 -12.01
N VAL A 296 4.91 -9.00 -11.39
CA VAL A 296 4.99 -7.91 -10.41
C VAL A 296 4.77 -6.56 -11.08
N PHE A 297 5.24 -6.33 -12.32
CA PHE A 297 4.94 -5.11 -13.06
C PHE A 297 3.47 -5.08 -13.51
N GLY A 298 2.88 -6.23 -13.85
CA GLY A 298 1.46 -6.41 -14.11
C GLY A 298 0.64 -6.04 -12.89
N GLU A 299 0.90 -6.65 -11.74
CA GLU A 299 0.23 -6.43 -10.46
C GLU A 299 0.46 -5.02 -9.90
N VAL A 300 1.67 -4.47 -9.98
CA VAL A 300 1.97 -3.08 -9.57
C VAL A 300 1.19 -2.10 -10.42
N VAL A 301 1.17 -2.31 -11.73
CA VAL A 301 0.48 -1.41 -12.64
C VAL A 301 -1.02 -1.60 -12.51
N GLU A 302 -1.52 -2.81 -12.35
CA GLU A 302 -2.94 -3.11 -12.12
C GLU A 302 -3.42 -2.55 -10.76
N GLU A 303 -2.64 -2.69 -9.69
CA GLU A 303 -2.90 -2.10 -8.36
C GLU A 303 -2.81 -0.57 -8.40
N TYR A 304 -1.82 0.01 -9.10
CA TYR A 304 -1.75 1.46 -9.32
C TYR A 304 -2.91 1.97 -10.18
N ILE A 305 -3.34 1.21 -11.19
CA ILE A 305 -4.46 1.53 -12.07
C ILE A 305 -5.78 1.42 -11.31
N GLU A 306 -6.00 0.36 -10.54
CA GLU A 306 -7.22 0.15 -9.76
C GLU A 306 -7.33 1.18 -8.65
N ASP A 307 -6.20 1.52 -8.02
CA ASP A 307 -6.14 2.63 -7.08
C ASP A 307 -6.41 3.97 -7.79
N THR A 308 -5.84 4.21 -8.97
CA THR A 308 -6.05 5.44 -9.76
C THR A 308 -7.46 5.57 -10.37
N ARG A 309 -8.07 4.45 -10.74
CA ARG A 309 -9.44 4.32 -11.28
C ARG A 309 -10.48 4.40 -10.17
N SER A 310 -10.14 3.95 -8.96
CA SER A 310 -10.99 4.13 -7.78
C SER A 310 -10.91 5.54 -7.19
N ILE A 311 -9.88 6.33 -7.48
CA ILE A 311 -9.78 7.74 -7.03
C ILE A 311 -11.04 8.55 -7.39
N PRO A 312 -11.57 8.58 -8.63
CA PRO A 312 -12.78 9.34 -8.94
C PRO A 312 -13.98 8.90 -8.10
N ARG A 313 -14.14 7.59 -7.87
CA ARG A 313 -15.21 7.05 -7.02
C ARG A 313 -15.00 7.36 -5.54
N LYS A 314 -13.76 7.28 -5.04
CA LYS A 314 -13.37 7.66 -3.68
C LYS A 314 -13.56 9.15 -3.44
N ILE A 315 -13.25 9.99 -4.43
CA ILE A 315 -13.52 11.43 -4.44
C ILE A 315 -15.02 11.65 -4.39
N SER A 316 -15.82 11.06 -5.29
CA SER A 316 -17.29 11.21 -5.29
C SER A 316 -17.90 10.84 -3.93
N ASN A 317 -17.55 9.67 -3.41
CA ASN A 317 -18.05 9.20 -2.11
C ASN A 317 -17.61 10.10 -0.94
N ALA A 318 -16.41 10.71 -1.01
CA ALA A 318 -15.95 11.69 -0.03
C ALA A 318 -16.64 13.05 -0.23
N THR A 319 -16.98 13.42 -1.46
CA THR A 319 -17.79 14.59 -1.84
C THR A 319 -19.16 14.51 -1.18
N ASP A 320 -19.86 13.39 -1.40
CA ASP A 320 -21.21 13.17 -0.89
C ASP A 320 -21.22 13.21 0.65
N ARG A 321 -20.22 12.60 1.28
CA ARG A 321 -20.07 12.64 2.75
C ARG A 321 -19.76 14.03 3.29
N ALA A 322 -18.91 14.79 2.61
CA ALA A 322 -18.55 16.15 3.03
C ALA A 322 -19.76 17.11 2.90
N ILE A 323 -20.49 17.04 1.79
CA ILE A 323 -21.72 17.81 1.56
C ILE A 323 -22.77 17.46 2.61
N LEU A 324 -22.95 16.17 2.92
CA LEU A 324 -23.88 15.72 3.96
C LEU A 324 -23.52 16.30 5.33
N ASN A 325 -22.24 16.25 5.72
CA ASN A 325 -21.76 16.77 6.99
C ASN A 325 -21.91 18.29 7.11
N GLU A 326 -21.73 19.02 6.01
CA GLU A 326 -21.91 20.48 5.99
C GLU A 326 -23.39 20.86 6.09
N ARG A 327 -24.28 20.15 5.38
CA ARG A 327 -25.75 20.32 5.51
C ARG A 327 -26.22 20.05 6.93
N LEU A 328 -25.76 18.96 7.55
CA LEU A 328 -26.07 18.63 8.95
C LEU A 328 -25.62 19.72 9.92
N LYS A 329 -24.42 20.31 9.73
CA LYS A 329 -23.95 21.42 10.57
C LYS A 329 -24.81 22.67 10.42
N VAL A 330 -25.24 23.00 9.20
CA VAL A 330 -26.13 24.15 8.94
C VAL A 330 -27.51 23.92 9.56
N GLU A 331 -28.06 22.71 9.46
CA GLU A 331 -29.33 22.34 10.13
C GLU A 331 -29.21 22.46 11.65
N THR A 332 -28.15 21.90 12.24
CA THR A 332 -27.93 21.95 13.69
C THR A 332 -27.77 23.39 14.19
N SER A 333 -27.08 24.25 13.41
CA SER A 333 -26.89 25.68 13.73
C SER A 333 -28.18 26.50 13.56
N ASN A 334 -29.03 26.17 12.60
CA ASN A 334 -30.31 26.84 12.40
C ASN A 334 -31.33 26.47 13.49
N ASP A 335 -31.27 25.24 14.00
CA ASP A 335 -32.09 24.80 15.12
C ASP A 335 -31.67 25.50 16.42
N THR A 336 -30.37 25.70 16.67
CA THR A 336 -29.89 26.47 17.84
C THR A 336 -30.25 27.96 17.77
N ILE A 337 -30.36 28.54 16.57
CA ILE A 337 -30.79 29.94 16.39
C ILE A 337 -32.30 30.09 16.58
N LYS A 338 -33.10 29.09 16.18
CA LYS A 338 -34.54 29.07 16.44
C LYS A 338 -34.88 28.87 17.92
N GLU A 339 -34.07 28.08 18.63
CA GLU A 339 -34.26 27.84 20.06
C GLU A 339 -33.94 29.08 20.90
N ASN A 340 -32.96 29.89 20.49
CA ASN A 340 -32.61 31.18 21.13
C ASN A 340 -33.55 32.36 20.75
N ARG A 341 -34.58 32.13 19.92
CA ARG A 341 -35.59 33.14 19.53
C ARG A 341 -36.99 32.86 20.08
N LYS A 342 -37.15 31.82 20.90
CA LYS A 342 -38.30 31.65 21.81
C LYS A 342 -37.90 32.15 23.19
#